data_AF-L1PJC9-F1
#
_entry.id   AF-L1PJC9-F1
#
_cell.length_a   1.000
_cell.length_b   1.000
_cell.length_c   1.000
_cell.angle_alpha   90.00
_cell.angle_beta   90.00
_cell.angle_gamma   90.00
#
_symmetry.space_group_name_H-M   'P 1'
#
loop_
_entity.id
_entity.type
_entity.pdbx_description
1 polymer ?
#
loop_
_entity_poly.entity_id
_entity_poly.type
_entity_poly.pdbx_seq_one_letter_code
_entity_poly.pdbx_strand_id
1 'polypeptide(L)' 'MEQNLNVFDFQLSAEDMSQIATLDTKQTQFFSHRDPAFVEMILQYGN' A
#
# COMPACT_ATOMS: atom_id res chain seq x y z
N MET A 1 0.82 -18.23 0.61
CA MET A 1 -0.24 -17.37 1.19
C MET A 1 -0.34 -17.52 2.69
N GLU A 2 -0.11 -18.72 3.24
CA GLU A 2 -0.17 -19.03 4.67
C GLU A 2 0.42 -17.95 5.60
N GLN A 3 1.65 -17.50 5.38
CA GLN A 3 2.28 -16.49 6.23
C GLN A 3 1.49 -15.16 6.30
N ASN A 4 0.96 -14.65 5.18
CA ASN A 4 0.22 -13.39 5.18
C ASN A 4 -1.15 -13.50 5.87
N LEU A 5 -1.67 -14.71 6.02
CA LEU A 5 -2.92 -14.98 6.73
C LEU A 5 -2.68 -15.15 8.24
N ASN A 6 -1.48 -15.56 8.64
CA ASN A 6 -1.08 -15.74 10.04
C ASN A 6 -0.61 -14.40 10.66
N VAL A 7 -1.48 -13.39 10.68
CA VAL A 7 -1.17 -12.05 11.22
C VAL A 7 -2.04 -11.65 12.43
N PHE A 8 -2.83 -12.59 12.96
CA PHE A 8 -3.85 -12.31 13.99
C PHE A 8 -3.46 -12.77 15.41
N ASP A 9 -2.31 -13.42 15.56
CA ASP A 9 -1.81 -14.00 16.81
C ASP A 9 -0.82 -13.09 17.56
N PHE A 10 -0.62 -11.86 17.08
CA PHE A 10 0.20 -10.85 17.75
C PHE A 10 -0.45 -9.46 17.65
N GLN A 11 0.08 -8.52 18.44
CA GLN A 11 -0.29 -7.11 18.38
C GLN A 11 0.97 -6.24 18.44
N LEU A 12 0.97 -5.15 17.68
CA LEU A 12 2.02 -4.13 17.73
C LEU A 12 1.84 -3.21 18.93
N SER A 13 2.94 -2.84 19.58
CA SER A 13 2.91 -1.87 20.68
C SER A 13 2.62 -0.45 20.18
N ALA A 14 2.27 0.46 21.09
CA ALA A 14 2.08 1.87 20.73
C ALA A 14 3.37 2.49 20.17
N GLU A 15 4.54 2.04 20.63
CA GLU A 15 5.83 2.49 20.14
C GLU A 15 6.07 2.00 18.70
N ASP A 16 5.80 0.73 18.41
CA ASP A 16 5.92 0.18 17.06
C ASP A 16 5.01 0.92 16.08
N MET A 17 3.76 1.18 16.49
CA MET A 17 2.82 1.95 15.67
C MET A 17 3.30 3.38 15.40
N SER A 18 3.93 4.02 16.40
CA SER A 18 4.53 5.36 16.24
C SER A 18 5.67 5.34 15.24
N GLN A 19 6.57 4.36 15.33
CA GLN A 19 7.69 4.21 14.40
C GLN A 19 7.21 3.99 12.96
N ILE A 20 6.21 3.12 12.75
CA ILE A 20 5.61 2.87 11.43
C ILE A 20 5.04 4.15 10.82
N ALA A 21 4.38 4.99 11.63
CA ALA A 21 3.81 6.26 11.14
C ALA A 21 4.88 7.22 10.58
N THR A 22 6.12 7.15 11.08
CA THR A 22 7.23 7.98 10.56
C THR A 22 7.66 7.61 9.13
N LEU A 23 7.27 6.43 8.65
CA LEU A 23 7.63 5.93 7.33
C LEU A 23 6.71 6.44 6.20
N ASP A 24 5.65 7.19 6.53
CA ASP A 24 4.71 7.74 5.55
C ASP A 24 5.40 8.77 4.63
N THR A 25 5.50 8.43 3.34
CA THR A 25 6.08 9.30 2.32
C THR A 25 5.06 10.27 1.73
N LYS A 26 3.77 10.13 2.06
CA LYS A 26 2.64 10.93 1.53
C LYS A 26 2.53 10.93 0.00
N GLN A 27 3.13 9.96 -0.66
CA GLN A 27 3.13 9.82 -2.12
C GLN A 27 2.93 8.36 -2.51
N THR A 28 2.37 8.14 -3.70
CA THR A 28 2.28 6.78 -4.24
C THR A 28 3.64 6.36 -4.77
N GLN A 29 4.02 5.09 -4.56
CA GLN A 29 5.33 4.57 -4.97
C GLN A 29 5.46 4.30 -6.48
N PHE A 30 4.34 4.16 -7.20
CA PHE A 30 4.31 3.91 -8.64
C PHE A 30 3.47 4.97 -9.37
N PHE A 31 2.14 4.87 -9.27
CA PHE A 31 1.22 5.78 -9.97
C PHE A 31 -0.04 6.06 -9.14
N SER A 32 -0.58 7.27 -9.27
CA SER A 32 -1.84 7.62 -8.64
C SER A 32 -3.00 6.92 -9.35
N HIS A 33 -3.80 6.15 -8.62
CA HIS A 33 -5.02 5.52 -9.15
C HIS A 33 -6.12 6.52 -9.52
N ARG A 34 -5.91 7.81 -9.19
CA ARG A 34 -6.82 8.90 -9.53
C ARG A 34 -6.33 9.73 -10.72
N ASP A 35 -5.14 9.43 -11.25
CA ASP A 35 -4.60 10.12 -12.42
C ASP A 35 -5.28 9.60 -13.69
N PRO A 36 -6.03 10.45 -14.43
CA PRO A 36 -6.68 10.04 -15.67
C PRO A 36 -5.70 9.44 -16.69
N ALA A 37 -4.47 9.93 -16.76
CA ALA A 37 -3.46 9.41 -17.69
C ALA A 37 -3.06 7.97 -17.33
N PHE A 38 -2.97 7.65 -16.03
CA PHE A 38 -2.70 6.29 -15.58
C PHE A 38 -3.89 5.35 -15.82
N VAL A 39 -5.12 5.85 -15.65
CA VAL A 39 -6.35 5.10 -15.96
C VAL A 39 -6.40 4.77 -17.46
N GLU A 40 -6.14 5.75 -18.32
CA GLU A 40 -6.06 5.53 -19.77
C GLU A 40 -4.98 4.50 -20.11
N MET A 41 -3.80 4.58 -19.50
CA MET A 41 -2.70 3.63 -19.72
C MET A 41 -3.13 2.19 -19.37
N ILE A 42 -3.73 1.93 -18.21
CA ILE A 42 -4.17 0.58 -17.82
C ILE A 42 -5.21 0.03 -18.80
N LEU A 43 -6.16 0.86 -19.24
CA LEU A 43 -7.21 0.43 -20.16
C LEU A 43 -6.68 0.15 -21.57
N GLN A 44 -5.63 0.86 -22.02
CA GLN A 44 -5.03 0.66 -23.33
C GLN A 44 -4.28 -0.69 -23.46
N TYR A 45 -3.73 -1.22 -22.37
CA TYR A 45 -3.07 -2.54 -22.35
C TYR A 45 -4.03 -3.71 -22.07
N GLY A 46 -5.33 -3.44 -21.91
CA GLY A 46 -6.36 -4.45 -21.63
C GLY A 46 -6.97 -5.13 -22.87
N ASN A 47 -6.47 -4.83 -24.07
CA ASN A 47 -6.89 -5.42 -25.35
C ASN A 47 -5.81 -6.33 -25.96
#